data_AF-A0A3A8PJ09-F1
#
_entry.id   AF-A0A3A8PJ09-F1
#
_cell.length_a   1.000
_cell.length_b   1.000
_cell.length_c   1.000
_cell.angle_alpha   90.00
_cell.angle_beta   90.00
_cell.angle_gamma   90.00
#
_symmetry.space_group_name_H-M   'P 1'
#
loop_
_entity.id
_entity.type
_entity.pdbx_description
1 polymer ?
#
loop_
_entity_poly.entity_id
_entity_poly.type
_entity_poly.pdbx_seq_one_letter_code
_entity_poly.pdbx_strand_id
1 'polypeptide(L)'
;MFLDGEPCFLMELRSTGTSFRRDNHDFSEVVEDFDLRLPQVVVLRIHFDALLRALRQWQATQESFSLDLDNGRDVTCTVEVRSRSDAASDRWKPDFTLVYASAKARIEVTFGVDASCLLEWAEGLEQAVAIFH
;
A
#
# COMPACT_ATOMS: atom_id res chain seq x y z
N MET A 1 12.52 -7.35 13.73
CA MET A 1 12.01 -8.74 13.79
C MET A 1 12.92 -9.58 12.90
N PHE A 2 13.06 -10.89 13.15
CA PHE A 2 13.85 -11.77 12.28
C PHE A 2 12.97 -12.92 11.79
N LEU A 3 12.97 -13.18 10.48
CA LEU A 3 12.32 -14.33 9.84
C LEU A 3 13.42 -15.15 9.16
N ASP A 4 13.58 -16.41 9.54
CA ASP A 4 14.60 -17.31 8.98
C ASP A 4 16.04 -16.72 9.05
N GLY A 5 16.32 -15.92 10.08
CA GLY A 5 17.62 -15.25 10.28
C GLY A 5 17.74 -13.88 9.60
N GLU A 6 16.79 -13.50 8.75
CA GLU A 6 16.80 -12.25 7.99
C GLU A 6 15.99 -11.15 8.70
N PRO A 7 16.47 -9.88 8.72
CA PRO A 7 15.70 -8.76 9.22
C PRO A 7 14.41 -8.58 8.43
N CYS A 8 13.30 -8.47 9.15
CA CYS A 8 11.99 -8.27 8.57
C CYS A 8 11.18 -7.22 9.33
N PHE A 9 10.19 -6.69 8.63
CA PHE A 9 9.32 -5.62 9.08
C PHE A 9 7.86 -6.05 8.91
N LEU A 10 7.00 -5.48 9.75
CA LEU A 10 5.56 -5.72 9.71
C LEU A 10 4.90 -4.63 8.88
N MET A 11 4.21 -5.00 7.81
CA MET A 11 3.36 -4.08 7.08
C MET A 11 1.94 -4.17 7.63
N GLU A 12 1.41 -3.03 8.07
CA GLU A 12 0.03 -2.89 8.52
C GLU A 12 -0.65 -1.78 7.73
N LEU A 13 -1.73 -2.12 7.04
CA LEU A 13 -2.62 -1.10 6.49
C LEU A 13 -3.62 -0.69 7.58
N ARG A 14 -3.57 0.58 7.97
CA ARG A 14 -4.52 1.17 8.91
C ARG A 14 -5.20 2.35 8.22
N SER A 15 -6.53 2.35 8.20
CA SER A 15 -7.29 3.55 7.86
C SER A 15 -7.40 4.44 9.09
N THR A 16 -6.93 5.69 9.01
CA THR A 16 -7.16 6.70 10.04
C THR A 16 -7.96 7.85 9.43
N GLY A 17 -9.28 7.71 9.40
CA GLY A 17 -10.19 8.75 8.91
C GLY A 17 -11.17 9.17 9.99
N THR A 18 -11.17 10.46 10.36
CA THR A 18 -12.27 11.09 11.12
C THR A 18 -13.31 11.75 10.20
N SER A 19 -13.06 11.74 8.88
CA SER A 19 -13.86 12.44 7.88
C SER A 19 -14.24 11.50 6.73
N PHE A 20 -15.10 10.52 7.00
CA PHE A 20 -15.94 9.97 5.94
C PHE A 20 -17.20 10.84 5.86
N ARG A 21 -17.25 11.77 4.91
CA ARG A 21 -18.48 12.53 4.62
C ARG A 21 -19.21 11.91 3.44
N ARG A 22 -20.36 11.33 3.78
CA ARG A 22 -21.39 10.76 2.93
C ARG A 22 -22.18 11.87 2.22
N ASP A 23 -21.55 12.67 1.38
CA ASP A 23 -22.30 13.61 0.57
C ASP A 23 -22.70 12.94 -0.76
N ASN A 24 -24.00 12.66 -0.88
CA ASN A 24 -24.78 12.29 -2.09
C ASN A 24 -24.78 10.84 -2.60
N HIS A 25 -25.25 9.86 -1.83
CA HIS A 25 -25.94 8.71 -2.46
C HIS A 25 -27.13 8.20 -1.64
N ASP A 26 -28.25 8.02 -2.34
CA ASP A 26 -29.52 7.47 -1.84
C ASP A 26 -29.30 6.09 -1.21
N PHE A 27 -29.90 5.91 -0.04
CA PHE A 27 -29.64 4.81 0.87
C PHE A 27 -30.48 3.58 0.46
N SER A 28 -29.86 2.62 -0.21
CA SER A 28 -30.38 1.24 -0.25
C SER A 28 -29.32 0.14 -0.14
N GLU A 29 -28.05 0.45 0.03
CA GLU A 29 -27.01 -0.57 0.12
C GLU A 29 -26.08 -0.36 1.33
N VAL A 30 -25.71 -1.49 1.91
CA VAL A 30 -25.04 -1.70 3.20
C VAL A 30 -23.84 -0.76 3.38
N VAL A 31 -23.82 0.00 4.47
CA VAL A 31 -22.64 0.78 4.90
C VAL A 31 -22.22 0.23 6.26
N GLU A 32 -21.46 -0.85 6.23
CA GLU A 32 -20.61 -1.20 7.37
C GLU A 32 -19.39 -0.28 7.30
N ASP A 33 -19.06 0.38 8.41
CA ASP A 33 -17.77 1.02 8.59
C ASP A 33 -16.69 -0.02 8.27
N PHE A 34 -16.04 0.09 7.11
CA PHE A 34 -14.98 -0.84 6.73
C PHE A 34 -13.74 -0.53 7.57
N ASP A 35 -13.73 -1.03 8.79
CA ASP A 35 -12.53 -1.17 9.62
C ASP A 35 -11.69 -2.32 9.02
N LEU A 36 -11.20 -2.07 7.80
CA LEU A 36 -10.59 -3.09 6.95
C LEU A 36 -9.17 -3.33 7.45
N ARG A 37 -9.06 -4.23 8.42
CA ARG A 37 -7.77 -4.76 8.87
C ARG A 37 -7.32 -5.80 7.88
N LEU A 38 -6.40 -5.41 6.99
CA LEU A 38 -5.71 -6.40 6.19
C LEU A 38 -4.83 -7.28 7.09
N PRO A 39 -4.66 -8.57 6.73
CA PRO A 39 -3.71 -9.43 7.41
C PRO A 39 -2.35 -8.76 7.49
N GLN A 40 -1.71 -8.82 8.66
CA GLN A 40 -0.36 -8.32 8.80
C GLN A 40 0.58 -9.18 7.95
N VAL A 41 1.41 -8.53 7.13
CA VAL A 41 2.37 -9.23 6.27
C VAL A 41 3.78 -8.96 6.78
N VAL A 42 4.53 -10.04 7.00
CA VAL A 42 5.96 -9.96 7.31
C VAL A 42 6.72 -9.88 5.99
N VAL A 43 7.39 -8.75 5.78
CA VAL A 43 8.12 -8.48 4.54
C VAL A 43 9.62 -8.42 4.88
N LEU A 44 10.44 -9.12 4.09
CA LEU A 44 11.90 -9.05 4.28
C LEU A 44 12.40 -7.65 3.96
N ARG A 45 13.46 -7.23 4.65
CA ARG A 45 14.07 -5.91 4.46
C ARG A 45 14.36 -5.59 3.00
N ILE A 46 14.84 -6.56 2.22
CA ILE A 46 15.16 -6.37 0.80
C ILE A 46 13.94 -5.93 -0.04
N HIS A 47 12.75 -6.45 0.25
CA HIS A 47 11.50 -6.07 -0.43
C HIS A 47 11.02 -4.69 0.03
N PHE A 48 11.21 -4.35 1.32
CA PHE A 48 10.96 -3.00 1.80
C PHE A 48 11.90 -1.95 1.16
N ASP A 49 13.19 -2.28 1.01
CA ASP A 49 14.15 -1.42 0.31
C ASP A 49 13.77 -1.25 -1.17
N ALA A 50 13.24 -2.30 -1.80
CA ALA A 50 12.73 -2.23 -3.17
C ALA A 50 11.48 -1.34 -3.27
N LEU A 51 10.55 -1.47 -2.34
CA LEU A 51 9.36 -0.61 -2.25
C LEU A 51 9.76 0.86 -2.06
N LEU A 52 10.69 1.15 -1.16
CA LEU A 52 11.19 2.50 -0.94
C LEU A 52 11.81 3.08 -2.23
N ARG A 53 12.67 2.31 -2.91
CA ARG A 53 13.26 2.74 -4.19
C ARG A 53 12.19 3.02 -5.25
N ALA A 54 11.17 2.18 -5.35
CA ALA A 54 10.09 2.38 -6.32
C ALA A 54 9.24 3.61 -5.98
N LEU A 55 8.94 3.87 -4.71
CA LEU A 55 8.23 5.08 -4.28
C LEU A 55 9.04 6.35 -4.59
N ARG A 56 10.36 6.34 -4.32
CA ARG A 56 11.25 7.46 -4.67
C ARG A 56 11.37 7.66 -6.18
N GLN A 57 11.47 6.57 -6.94
CA GLN A 57 11.48 6.64 -8.40
C GLN A 57 10.15 7.21 -8.93
N TRP A 58 9.02 6.74 -8.41
CA TRP A 58 7.70 7.24 -8.78
C TRP A 58 7.58 8.74 -8.49
N GLN A 59 8.08 9.24 -7.36
CA GLN A 59 8.08 10.68 -7.07
C GLN A 59 8.83 11.50 -8.14
N ALA A 60 9.88 10.94 -8.73
CA ALA A 60 10.67 11.60 -9.76
C ALA A 60 10.06 11.47 -11.17
N THR A 61 9.58 10.29 -11.55
CA THR A 61 9.18 9.99 -12.94
C THR A 61 7.68 9.85 -13.14
N GLN A 62 6.93 9.61 -12.07
CA GLN A 62 5.50 9.29 -12.07
C GLN A 62 5.17 8.02 -12.88
N GLU A 63 6.18 7.18 -13.13
CA GLU A 63 6.00 5.91 -13.84
C GLU A 63 5.36 4.88 -12.91
N SER A 64 4.27 4.27 -13.38
CA SER A 64 3.57 3.25 -12.62
C SER A 64 4.50 2.07 -12.28
N PHE A 65 4.32 1.48 -11.11
CA PHE A 65 5.06 0.30 -10.70
C PHE A 65 4.16 -0.71 -10.00
N SER A 66 4.58 -1.97 -10.04
CA SER A 66 3.99 -3.07 -9.28
C SER A 66 5.13 -3.88 -8.67
N LEU A 67 5.06 -4.14 -7.37
CA LEU A 67 6.07 -4.84 -6.61
C LEU A 67 5.44 -5.95 -5.78
N ASP A 68 6.00 -7.14 -5.90
CA ASP A 68 5.71 -8.23 -4.98
C ASP A 68 6.56 -8.10 -3.71
N LEU A 69 5.87 -8.09 -2.57
CA LEU A 69 6.44 -8.02 -1.24
C LEU A 69 6.46 -9.39 -0.55
N ASP A 70 5.96 -10.44 -1.21
CA ASP A 70 6.03 -11.80 -0.71
C ASP A 70 7.42 -12.43 -0.90
N ASN A 71 7.71 -13.40 -0.03
CA ASN A 71 8.93 -14.18 0.00
C ASN A 71 8.73 -15.61 -0.58
N GLY A 72 7.68 -15.85 -1.37
CA GLY A 72 7.40 -17.12 -2.04
C GLY A 72 6.65 -18.15 -1.19
N ARG A 73 5.70 -17.74 -0.34
CA ARG A 73 4.87 -18.66 0.48
C ARG A 73 3.46 -18.81 -0.11
N ASP A 74 2.55 -19.48 0.62
CA ASP A 74 1.13 -19.69 0.23
C ASP A 74 0.29 -18.40 0.09
N VAL A 75 0.92 -17.23 0.23
CA VAL A 75 0.30 -15.92 0.27
C VAL A 75 1.13 -14.98 -0.58
N THR A 76 0.50 -14.21 -1.48
CA THR A 76 1.16 -13.13 -2.21
C THR A 76 0.70 -11.77 -1.68
N CYS A 77 1.61 -10.80 -1.65
CA CYS A 77 1.31 -9.44 -1.24
C CYS A 77 1.93 -8.47 -2.24
N THR A 78 1.10 -7.85 -3.08
CA THR A 78 1.56 -6.95 -4.14
C THR A 78 1.13 -5.53 -3.84
N VAL A 79 2.07 -4.60 -3.97
CA VAL A 79 1.80 -3.15 -3.97
C VAL A 79 1.91 -2.63 -5.39
N GLU A 80 0.94 -1.83 -5.79
CA GLU A 80 0.91 -1.19 -7.10
C GLU A 80 0.56 0.29 -6.96
N VAL A 81 1.26 1.14 -7.71
CA VAL A 81 0.94 2.55 -7.86
C VAL A 81 0.77 2.84 -9.34
N ARG A 82 -0.41 3.34 -9.70
CA ARG A 82 -0.76 3.68 -11.08
C ARG A 82 -1.29 5.10 -11.19
N SER A 83 -1.03 5.72 -12.34
CA SER A 83 -1.72 6.97 -12.68
C SER A 83 -3.19 6.66 -12.96
N ARG A 84 -4.09 7.47 -12.41
CA ARG A 84 -5.52 7.37 -12.67
C ARG A 84 -5.83 7.57 -14.14
N SER A 85 -6.62 6.66 -14.71
CA SER A 85 -7.05 6.71 -16.12
C SER A 85 -8.32 7.54 -16.32
N ASP A 86 -9.09 7.76 -15.26
CA ASP A 86 -10.40 8.44 -15.27
C ASP A 86 -10.29 9.95 -15.00
N ALA A 87 -9.20 10.41 -14.38
CA ALA A 87 -8.92 11.82 -14.13
C ALA A 87 -7.94 12.33 -15.20
N ALA A 88 -8.48 12.94 -16.26
CA ALA A 88 -7.73 13.42 -17.43
C ALA A 88 -6.61 14.47 -17.18
N SER A 89 -6.22 14.76 -15.93
CA SER A 89 -5.20 15.78 -15.66
C SER A 89 -4.48 15.74 -14.33
N ASP A 90 -4.86 14.92 -13.35
CA ASP A 90 -4.30 15.04 -12.00
C ASP A 90 -3.27 13.94 -11.72
N ARG A 91 -2.09 14.08 -12.32
CA ARG A 91 -0.90 13.23 -12.04
C ARG A 91 -0.59 13.14 -10.54
N TRP A 92 -1.08 14.08 -9.75
CA TRP A 92 -0.93 14.13 -8.30
C TRP A 92 -1.90 13.24 -7.54
N LYS A 93 -2.78 12.51 -8.23
CA LYS A 93 -3.76 11.61 -7.63
C LYS A 93 -3.64 10.19 -8.19
N PRO A 94 -2.56 9.46 -7.89
CA PRO A 94 -2.44 8.07 -8.30
C PRO A 94 -3.44 7.17 -7.56
N ASP A 95 -3.68 6.01 -8.16
CA ASP A 95 -4.26 4.87 -7.46
C ASP A 95 -3.13 4.10 -6.79
N PHE A 96 -3.25 3.91 -5.47
CA PHE A 96 -2.48 2.94 -4.71
C PHE A 96 -3.32 1.69 -4.52
N THR A 97 -2.81 0.54 -4.96
CA THR A 97 -3.48 -0.75 -4.84
C THR A 97 -2.63 -1.68 -3.99
N LEU A 98 -3.27 -2.30 -3.01
CA LEU A 98 -2.70 -3.39 -2.23
C LEU A 98 -3.49 -4.67 -2.52
N VAL A 99 -2.80 -5.67 -3.06
CA VAL A 99 -3.34 -6.99 -3.33
C VAL A 99 -2.78 -7.95 -2.30
N TYR A 100 -3.66 -8.62 -1.58
CA TYR A 100 -3.34 -9.78 -0.77
C TYR A 100 -4.03 -10.99 -1.38
N ALA A 101 -3.29 -12.04 -1.72
CA ALA A 101 -3.89 -13.29 -2.17
C ALA A 101 -3.31 -14.48 -1.43
N SER A 102 -4.10 -15.53 -1.30
CA SER A 102 -3.74 -16.82 -0.72
C SER A 102 -4.47 -17.92 -1.48
N ALA A 103 -4.17 -19.18 -1.19
CA ALA A 103 -4.91 -20.31 -1.75
C ALA A 103 -6.44 -20.29 -1.46
N LYS A 104 -6.88 -19.52 -0.44
CA LYS A 104 -8.30 -19.50 0.01
C LYS A 104 -9.04 -18.21 -0.32
N ALA A 105 -8.32 -17.11 -0.51
CA ALA A 105 -8.92 -15.79 -0.65
C ALA A 105 -7.99 -14.82 -1.39
N ARG A 106 -8.59 -13.92 -2.18
CA ARG A 106 -7.95 -12.75 -2.76
C ARG A 106 -8.70 -11.52 -2.28
N ILE A 107 -7.96 -10.56 -1.73
CA ILE A 107 -8.42 -9.25 -1.30
C ILE A 107 -7.62 -8.23 -2.09
N GLU A 108 -8.32 -7.31 -2.73
CA GLU A 108 -7.73 -6.22 -3.49
C GLU A 108 -8.38 -4.94 -3.01
N VAL A 109 -7.55 -3.98 -2.61
CA VAL A 109 -8.00 -2.68 -2.11
C VAL A 109 -7.27 -1.59 -2.87
N THR A 110 -8.03 -0.72 -3.50
CA THR A 110 -7.52 0.41 -4.27
C THR A 110 -7.99 1.71 -3.63
N PHE A 111 -7.04 2.61 -3.41
CA PHE A 111 -7.26 3.95 -2.87
C PHE A 111 -6.79 4.97 -3.89
N GLY A 112 -7.65 5.94 -4.21
CA GLY A 112 -7.18 7.18 -4.80
C GLY A 112 -6.47 7.99 -3.71
N VAL A 113 -5.17 8.23 -3.87
CA VAL A 113 -4.34 8.93 -2.88
C VAL A 113 -3.75 10.20 -3.50
N ASP A 114 -3.48 11.20 -2.68
CA ASP A 114 -2.65 12.32 -3.11
C ASP A 114 -1.17 11.91 -3.12
N ALA A 115 -0.38 12.44 -4.05
CA ALA A 115 1.04 12.13 -4.19
C ALA A 115 1.85 12.44 -2.91
N SER A 116 1.40 13.39 -2.10
CA SER A 116 2.01 13.68 -0.79
C SER A 116 1.89 12.51 0.19
N CYS A 117 0.83 11.69 0.11
CA CYS A 117 0.70 10.49 0.92
C CYS A 117 1.82 9.48 0.58
N LEU A 118 2.13 9.31 -0.71
CA LEU A 118 3.23 8.44 -1.14
C LEU A 118 4.61 8.98 -0.70
N LEU A 119 4.74 10.30 -0.56
CA LEU A 119 5.94 10.93 0.01
C LEU A 119 6.08 10.63 1.50
N GLU A 120 5.03 10.86 2.28
CA GLU A 120 5.01 10.57 3.72
C GLU A 120 5.31 9.08 3.98
N TRP A 121 4.78 8.18 3.14
CA TRP A 121 5.08 6.75 3.25
C TRP A 121 6.55 6.45 2.96
N ALA A 122 7.14 7.04 1.92
CA ALA A 122 8.57 6.85 1.62
C ALA A 122 9.46 7.34 2.77
N GLU A 123 9.15 8.49 3.36
CA GLU A 123 9.89 9.04 4.51
C GLU A 123 9.74 8.18 5.76
N GLY A 124 8.52 7.71 6.04
CA GLY A 124 8.26 6.76 7.14
C GLY A 124 9.01 5.44 6.95
N LEU A 125 9.09 4.94 5.72
CA LEU A 125 9.85 3.73 5.38
C LEU A 125 11.36 3.94 5.55
N GLU A 126 11.90 5.06 5.11
CA GLU A 126 13.32 5.40 5.32
C GLU A 126 13.68 5.40 6.81
N GLN A 127 12.85 6.02 7.64
CA GLN A 127 13.04 6.03 9.09
C GLN A 127 12.97 4.62 9.68
N ALA A 128 11.99 3.81 9.26
CA ALA A 128 11.85 2.44 9.73
C ALA A 128 13.07 1.58 9.39
N VAL A 129 13.61 1.70 8.17
CA VAL A 129 14.79 0.95 7.73
C VAL A 129 16.07 1.41 8.43
N ALA A 130 16.20 2.71 8.72
CA ALA A 130 17.39 3.28 9.36
C ALA A 130 17.58 2.83 10.83
N ILE A 131 16.48 2.50 11.54
CA ILE A 131 16.50 2.13 12.97
C ILE A 131 17.14 0.76 13.23
N PHE A 132 17.23 -0.12 12.22
CA PHE A 132 17.76 -1.48 12.36
C PHE A 132 19.21 -1.63 11.85
N HIS A 133 20.08 -0.67 12.20
CA HIS A 133 21.54 -0.73 11.98
C HIS A 133 22.30 -0.85 13.30
#